data_AF-A0A6N2KS22-F1
#
_entry.id   AF-A0A6N2KS22-F1
#
_cell.length_a   1.000
_cell.length_b   1.000
_cell.length_c   1.000
_cell.angle_alpha   90.00
_cell.angle_beta   90.00
_cell.angle_gamma   90.00
#
_symmetry.space_group_name_H-M   'P 1'
#
loop_
_entity.id
_entity.type
_entity.pdbx_description
1 polymer ?
#
loop_
_entity_poly.entity_id
_entity_poly.type
_entity_poly.pdbx_seq_one_letter_code
_entity_poly.pdbx_strand_id
1 'polypeptide(L)'
;MKKQAEIELRPENRGDDYDAIVVGSGYGGSVAACRMATAGIKVCLLEKGRRWKAEDFPTDRWKMMSAVRYENRNLGIRFGPEDALFQKDSLAAVACGPGGGSLVNAGVMLPTPIRARRNPKWAKEWERDWDICESSAAAMLRIQSSSVKFPMAKVMGEIAEGEFEESIESSVKLSVNFDAEEPPSNPPKLDQISSCFACGNCLARHT
;
A
#
# COMPACT_ATOMS: atom_id res chain seq x y z
N MET A 1 -25.22 -21.55 14.28
CA MET A 1 -23.92 -21.50 14.97
C MET A 1 -23.06 -20.41 14.33
N LYS A 2 -23.01 -19.23 14.94
CA LYS A 2 -22.20 -18.09 14.47
C LYS A 2 -20.89 -18.11 15.25
N LYS A 3 -19.74 -18.29 14.57
CA LYS A 3 -18.43 -18.03 15.18
C LYS A 3 -18.27 -16.52 15.27
N GLN A 4 -18.35 -16.02 16.50
CA GLN A 4 -18.06 -14.65 16.87
C GLN A 4 -16.57 -14.39 16.60
N ALA A 5 -16.26 -13.20 16.06
CA ALA A 5 -14.90 -12.71 16.00
C ALA A 5 -14.31 -12.70 17.42
N GLU A 6 -13.17 -13.37 17.61
CA GLU A 6 -12.33 -13.16 18.78
C GLU A 6 -11.79 -11.72 18.70
N ILE A 7 -12.53 -10.82 19.34
CA ILE A 7 -11.99 -9.57 19.84
C ILE A 7 -11.14 -9.98 21.04
N GLU A 8 -9.81 -9.93 20.88
CA GLU A 8 -8.91 -10.04 22.02
C GLU A 8 -9.18 -8.82 22.92
N LEU A 9 -9.97 -9.07 23.97
CA LEU A 9 -10.36 -8.09 24.97
C LEU A 9 -9.09 -7.58 25.66
N ARG A 10 -8.87 -6.26 25.58
CA ARG A 10 -7.83 -5.53 26.30
C ARG A 10 -7.75 -6.00 27.75
N PRO A 11 -6.55 -6.39 28.25
CA PRO A 11 -6.40 -6.61 29.68
C PRO A 11 -6.65 -5.28 30.40
N GLU A 12 -7.53 -5.31 31.40
CA GLU A 12 -7.74 -4.21 32.33
C GLU A 12 -6.38 -3.81 32.94
N ASN A 13 -6.01 -2.54 32.73
CA ASN A 13 -4.93 -1.83 33.40
C ASN A 13 -3.56 -2.56 33.45
N ARG A 14 -2.90 -2.69 32.30
CA ARG A 14 -1.43 -2.63 32.26
C ARG A 14 -1.05 -1.24 31.77
N GLY A 15 -0.28 -0.50 32.57
CA GLY A 15 0.37 0.72 32.14
C GLY A 15 1.41 0.38 31.08
N ASP A 16 0.95 0.13 29.86
CA ASP A 16 1.83 0.00 28.70
C ASP A 16 2.15 1.42 28.24
N ASP A 17 3.09 2.04 28.94
CA ASP A 17 3.68 3.30 28.52
C ASP A 17 4.36 3.07 27.17
N TYR A 18 3.95 3.86 26.18
CA TYR A 18 4.60 3.95 24.88
C TYR A 18 5.53 5.15 24.87
N ASP A 19 6.73 4.96 24.33
CA ASP A 19 7.70 6.04 24.14
C ASP A 19 7.32 6.93 22.95
N ALA A 20 6.60 6.36 21.98
CA ALA A 20 6.16 7.07 20.78
C ALA A 20 4.78 6.60 20.28
N ILE A 21 4.01 7.54 19.73
CA ILE A 21 2.74 7.25 19.06
C ILE A 21 2.88 7.67 17.59
N VAL A 22 2.55 6.75 16.69
CA VAL A 22 2.45 6.99 15.24
C VAL A 22 0.99 6.97 14.85
N VAL A 23 0.52 8.02 14.18
CA VAL A 23 -0.86 8.14 13.72
C VAL A 23 -0.91 7.96 12.20
N GLY A 24 -1.62 6.93 11.76
CA GLY A 24 -1.75 6.52 10.37
C GLY A 24 -0.73 5.43 10.01
N SER A 25 -1.20 4.39 9.33
CA SER A 25 -0.41 3.20 8.96
C SER A 25 -0.01 3.15 7.48
N GLY A 26 -0.05 4.29 6.77
CA GLY A 26 0.48 4.41 5.41
C GLY A 26 2.00 4.22 5.33
N TYR A 27 2.61 4.43 4.15
CA TYR A 27 4.05 4.27 3.95
C TYR A 27 4.92 4.95 5.02
N GLY A 28 4.69 6.25 5.27
CA GLY A 28 5.48 7.00 6.25
C GLY A 28 5.32 6.47 7.67
N GLY A 29 4.08 6.21 8.11
CA GLY A 29 3.80 5.72 9.45
C GLY A 29 4.30 4.30 9.69
N SER A 30 4.11 3.40 8.72
CA SER A 30 4.61 2.02 8.79
C SER A 30 6.15 1.98 8.85
N VAL A 31 6.84 2.78 8.03
CA VAL A 31 8.31 2.86 8.08
C VAL A 31 8.78 3.47 9.39
N ALA A 32 8.18 4.57 9.85
CA ALA A 32 8.55 5.21 11.11
C ALA A 32 8.37 4.25 12.30
N ALA A 33 7.22 3.60 12.41
CA ALA A 33 6.93 2.63 13.45
C ALA A 33 7.90 1.44 13.41
N CYS A 34 8.15 0.88 12.22
CA CYS A 34 9.10 -0.23 12.04
C CYS A 34 10.51 0.14 12.47
N ARG A 35 11.02 1.31 12.05
CA ARG A 35 12.38 1.75 12.38
C ARG A 35 12.54 2.07 13.86
N MET A 36 11.57 2.75 14.46
CA MET A 36 11.58 3.03 15.91
C MET A 36 11.51 1.73 16.73
N ALA A 37 10.61 0.81 16.37
CA ALA A 37 10.49 -0.48 17.05
C ALA A 37 11.77 -1.33 16.92
N THR A 38 12.41 -1.34 15.73
CA THR A 38 13.70 -2.00 15.50
C THR A 38 14.81 -1.41 16.38
N ALA A 39 14.74 -0.12 16.68
CA ALA A 39 15.64 0.56 17.60
C ALA A 39 15.29 0.35 19.09
N GLY A 40 14.30 -0.49 19.41
CA GLY A 40 13.90 -0.82 20.78
C GLY A 40 12.90 0.15 21.42
N ILE A 41 12.36 1.10 20.65
CA ILE A 41 11.36 2.07 21.13
C ILE A 41 9.99 1.39 21.23
N LYS A 42 9.26 1.59 22.33
CA LYS A 42 7.87 1.12 22.47
C LYS A 42 6.93 2.03 21.68
N VAL A 43 6.47 1.56 20.53
CA VAL A 43 5.64 2.36 19.62
C VAL A 43 4.17 1.90 19.65
N CYS A 44 3.25 2.85 19.81
CA CYS A 44 1.83 2.65 19.52
C CYS A 44 1.52 3.14 18.10
N LEU A 45 1.03 2.26 17.22
CA LEU A 45 0.56 2.64 15.89
C LEU A 45 -0.97 2.68 15.87
N LEU A 46 -1.55 3.83 15.54
CA LEU A 46 -2.99 4.02 15.46
C LEU A 46 -3.42 4.18 14.01
N GLU A 47 -4.45 3.44 13.60
CA GLU A 47 -5.07 3.53 12.29
C GLU A 47 -6.58 3.72 12.44
N LYS A 48 -7.16 4.63 11.66
CA LYS A 48 -8.58 4.96 11.72
C LYS A 48 -9.42 3.89 11.01
N GLY A 49 -8.95 3.41 9.86
CA GLY A 49 -9.68 2.44 9.05
C GLY A 49 -9.59 1.00 9.56
N ARG A 50 -10.56 0.17 9.19
CA ARG A 50 -10.53 -1.26 9.48
C ARG A 50 -9.52 -2.01 8.60
N ARG A 51 -9.20 -3.25 8.96
CA ARG A 51 -8.44 -4.16 8.09
C ARG A 51 -9.31 -4.61 6.92
N TRP A 52 -8.79 -4.43 5.70
CA TRP A 52 -9.41 -4.88 4.45
C TRP A 52 -8.77 -6.19 4.00
N LYS A 53 -9.59 -7.20 3.72
CA LYS A 53 -9.19 -8.46 3.07
C LYS A 53 -9.48 -8.40 1.58
N ALA A 54 -8.90 -9.32 0.81
CA ALA A 54 -9.13 -9.41 -0.63
C ALA A 54 -10.62 -9.43 -1.01
N GLU A 55 -11.42 -10.18 -0.26
CA GLU A 55 -12.88 -10.31 -0.44
C GLU A 55 -13.67 -9.03 -0.10
N ASP A 56 -13.09 -8.11 0.69
CA ASP A 56 -13.73 -6.84 1.04
C ASP A 56 -13.63 -5.80 -0.08
N PHE A 57 -12.72 -5.99 -1.04
CA PHE A 57 -12.47 -4.98 -2.08
C PHE A 57 -13.63 -4.93 -3.09
N PRO A 58 -14.12 -3.72 -3.43
CA PRO A 58 -15.26 -3.56 -4.32
C PRO A 58 -14.92 -4.00 -5.75
N THR A 59 -15.62 -5.02 -6.25
CA THR A 59 -15.45 -5.53 -7.62
C THR A 59 -16.42 -4.94 -8.63
N ASP A 60 -17.45 -4.22 -8.16
CA ASP A 60 -18.48 -3.60 -8.99
C ASP A 60 -18.72 -2.14 -8.58
N ARG A 61 -19.34 -1.38 -9.49
CA ARG A 61 -19.57 0.07 -9.32
C ARG A 61 -20.45 0.39 -8.10
N TRP A 62 -21.41 -0.46 -7.76
CA TRP A 62 -22.33 -0.23 -6.64
C TRP A 62 -21.61 -0.44 -5.30
N LYS A 63 -20.83 -1.50 -5.19
CA LYS A 63 -19.95 -1.73 -4.04
C LYS A 63 -18.90 -0.63 -3.90
N MET A 64 -18.34 -0.14 -5.01
CA MET A 64 -17.40 0.98 -4.98
C MET A 64 -18.05 2.22 -4.33
N MET A 65 -19.28 2.56 -4.68
CA MET A 65 -20.01 3.67 -4.06
C MET A 65 -20.23 3.45 -2.55
N SER A 66 -20.47 2.22 -2.11
CA SER A 66 -20.60 1.90 -0.68
C SER A 66 -19.27 1.97 0.09
N ALA A 67 -18.14 1.86 -0.61
CA ALA A 67 -16.80 1.95 -0.04
C ALA A 67 -16.22 3.38 -0.04
N VAL A 68 -17.02 4.38 -0.42
CA VAL A 68 -16.63 5.80 -0.45
C VAL A 68 -17.36 6.57 0.65
N ARG A 69 -16.58 7.26 1.47
CA ARG A 69 -17.04 8.34 2.35
C ARG A 69 -16.74 9.67 1.69
N TYR A 70 -17.74 10.53 1.59
CA TYR A 70 -17.59 11.91 1.18
C TYR A 70 -17.77 12.81 2.40
N GLU A 71 -16.75 13.63 2.69
CA GLU A 71 -16.80 14.61 3.76
C GLU A 71 -16.39 15.98 3.24
N ASN A 72 -17.31 16.94 3.33
CA ASN A 72 -17.02 18.33 3.04
C ASN A 72 -17.14 19.14 4.32
N ARG A 73 -16.00 19.42 4.97
CA ARG A 73 -15.95 20.22 6.20
C ARG A 73 -16.50 21.62 6.03
N ASN A 74 -16.34 22.25 4.87
CA ASN A 74 -16.81 23.62 4.63
C ASN A 74 -18.32 23.71 4.52
N LEU A 75 -18.97 22.64 4.03
CA LEU A 75 -20.43 22.56 3.87
C LEU A 75 -21.13 21.77 4.99
N GLY A 76 -20.38 21.16 5.92
CA GLY A 76 -20.93 20.30 6.97
C GLY A 76 -21.57 19.00 6.47
N ILE A 77 -21.33 18.62 5.22
CA ILE A 77 -21.96 17.46 4.56
C ILE A 77 -21.10 16.21 4.77
N ARG A 78 -21.71 15.14 5.28
CA ARG A 78 -21.09 13.82 5.47
C ARG A 78 -21.98 12.73 4.88
N PHE A 79 -21.40 11.90 4.01
CA PHE A 79 -22.06 10.73 3.43
C PHE A 79 -21.13 9.52 3.44
N GLY A 80 -21.70 8.34 3.67
CA GLY A 80 -20.98 7.06 3.64
C GLY A 80 -20.47 6.57 5.01
N PRO A 81 -19.97 5.33 5.09
CA PRO A 81 -19.53 4.68 6.33
C PRO A 81 -18.32 5.34 6.97
N GLU A 82 -18.16 5.22 8.29
CA GLU A 82 -17.01 5.83 8.97
C GLU A 82 -15.67 5.14 8.67
N ASP A 83 -15.75 3.85 8.43
CA ASP A 83 -14.69 2.91 8.12
C ASP A 83 -14.52 2.67 6.61
N ALA A 84 -15.08 3.55 5.77
CA ALA A 84 -15.01 3.44 4.31
C ALA A 84 -13.56 3.37 3.79
N LEU A 85 -13.36 2.61 2.71
CA LEU A 85 -12.03 2.42 2.10
C LEU A 85 -11.51 3.75 1.57
N PHE A 86 -12.34 4.52 0.87
CA PHE A 86 -11.99 5.82 0.34
C PHE A 86 -12.63 6.92 1.18
N GLN A 87 -11.81 7.84 1.70
CA GLN A 87 -12.30 9.11 2.19
C GLN A 87 -11.99 10.20 1.16
N LYS A 88 -13.03 10.85 0.67
CA LYS A 88 -12.93 12.03 -0.19
C LYS A 88 -13.18 13.28 0.64
N ASP A 89 -12.09 13.97 0.95
CA ASP A 89 -12.17 15.37 1.36
C ASP A 89 -12.15 16.24 0.08
N SER A 90 -12.51 17.52 0.21
CA SER A 90 -12.82 18.44 -0.91
C SER A 90 -11.79 18.51 -2.06
N LEU A 91 -10.58 17.93 -1.91
CA LEU A 91 -9.50 17.93 -2.89
C LEU A 91 -8.80 16.58 -3.11
N ALA A 92 -9.03 15.54 -2.30
CA ALA A 92 -8.29 14.28 -2.41
C ALA A 92 -9.10 13.08 -1.94
N ALA A 93 -8.96 11.96 -2.66
CA ALA A 93 -9.41 10.64 -2.23
C ALA A 93 -8.23 9.91 -1.58
N VAL A 94 -8.39 9.50 -0.33
CA VAL A 94 -7.38 8.77 0.43
C VAL A 94 -7.91 7.43 0.90
N ALA A 95 -7.05 6.40 0.93
CA ALA A 95 -7.43 5.11 1.47
C ALA A 95 -7.31 5.08 3.00
N CYS A 96 -8.29 4.49 3.68
CA CYS A 96 -8.37 4.35 5.13
C CYS A 96 -8.33 2.87 5.53
N GLY A 97 -7.31 2.49 6.30
CA GLY A 97 -7.07 1.12 6.75
C GLY A 97 -5.58 0.81 6.85
N PRO A 98 -5.19 -0.32 7.48
CA PRO A 98 -3.82 -0.78 7.56
C PRO A 98 -3.11 -0.78 6.20
N GLY A 99 -2.09 0.07 6.04
CA GLY A 99 -1.36 0.29 4.76
C GLY A 99 -1.73 1.60 4.04
N GLY A 100 -2.87 2.20 4.37
CA GLY A 100 -3.33 3.47 3.82
C GLY A 100 -3.38 3.45 2.29
N GLY A 101 -2.74 4.42 1.64
CA GLY A 101 -2.69 4.54 0.18
C GLY A 101 -2.18 3.29 -0.56
N SER A 102 -1.42 2.41 0.09
CA SER A 102 -0.97 1.15 -0.53
C SER A 102 -2.12 0.18 -0.83
N LEU A 103 -3.29 0.35 -0.19
CA LEU A 103 -4.48 -0.48 -0.44
C LEU A 103 -5.12 -0.18 -1.80
N VAL A 104 -4.88 1.01 -2.36
CA VAL A 104 -5.60 1.50 -3.55
C VAL A 104 -4.67 1.95 -4.67
N ASN A 105 -3.36 1.97 -4.43
CA ASN A 105 -2.39 2.29 -5.47
C ASN A 105 -2.16 1.10 -6.41
N ALA A 106 -1.60 1.36 -7.58
CA ALA A 106 -1.33 0.33 -8.59
C ALA A 106 -0.08 -0.52 -8.29
N GLY A 107 0.55 -0.36 -7.12
CA GLY A 107 1.80 -1.04 -6.78
C GLY A 107 3.01 -0.65 -7.64
N VAL A 108 2.90 0.39 -8.47
CA VAL A 108 3.98 0.87 -9.36
C VAL A 108 5.06 1.56 -8.55
N MET A 109 6.30 1.15 -8.77
CA MET A 109 7.49 1.66 -8.08
C MET A 109 8.40 2.36 -9.08
N LEU A 110 8.48 3.67 -8.97
CA LEU A 110 9.37 4.49 -9.79
C LEU A 110 10.54 4.99 -8.94
N PRO A 111 11.78 4.98 -9.47
CA PRO A 111 12.89 5.62 -8.79
C PRO A 111 12.63 7.12 -8.69
N THR A 112 13.10 7.74 -7.61
CA THR A 112 12.91 9.18 -7.44
C THR A 112 13.75 9.95 -8.45
N PRO A 113 13.15 10.83 -9.27
CA PRO A 113 13.93 11.61 -10.24
C PRO A 113 14.99 12.47 -9.54
N ILE A 114 16.19 12.57 -10.13
CA ILE A 114 17.31 13.34 -9.57
C ILE A 114 16.88 14.78 -9.25
N ARG A 115 16.07 15.40 -10.11
CA ARG A 115 15.52 16.76 -9.90
C ARG A 115 14.69 16.90 -8.61
N ALA A 116 14.01 15.83 -8.19
CA ALA A 116 13.20 15.81 -6.98
C ALA A 116 14.07 15.53 -5.76
N ARG A 117 15.00 14.55 -5.86
CA ARG A 117 15.96 14.18 -4.81
C ARG A 117 16.88 15.36 -4.43
N ARG A 118 17.42 16.07 -5.43
CA ARG A 118 18.39 17.17 -5.24
C ARG A 118 17.76 18.56 -5.30
N ASN A 119 16.47 18.66 -4.99
CA ASN A 119 15.81 19.97 -4.99
C ASN A 119 16.44 20.87 -3.91
N PRO A 120 16.86 22.11 -4.23
CA PRO A 120 17.46 23.04 -3.26
C PRO A 120 16.58 23.37 -2.05
N LYS A 121 15.26 23.09 -2.13
CA LYS A 121 14.33 23.27 -1.01
C LYS A 121 14.48 22.21 0.08
N TRP A 122 15.16 21.10 -0.19
CA TRP A 122 15.46 20.07 0.80
C TRP A 122 16.74 20.39 1.57
N ALA A 123 16.80 19.95 2.83
CA ALA A 123 18.01 20.00 3.61
C ALA A 123 19.13 19.18 2.92
N LYS A 124 20.37 19.66 2.95
CA LYS A 124 21.49 18.99 2.24
C LYS A 124 21.76 17.59 2.77
N GLU A 125 21.44 17.37 4.04
CA GLU A 125 21.57 16.12 4.77
C GLU A 125 20.63 15.03 4.23
N TRP A 126 19.55 15.42 3.54
CA TRP A 126 18.57 14.50 2.96
C TRP A 126 19.17 13.50 1.97
N GLU A 127 20.21 13.91 1.23
CA GLU A 127 20.83 13.05 0.21
C GLU A 127 21.82 12.04 0.81
N ARG A 128 22.30 12.24 2.04
CA ARG A 128 23.46 11.52 2.60
C ARG A 128 23.31 10.00 2.53
N ASP A 129 22.16 9.49 2.96
CA ASP A 129 21.89 8.05 3.08
C ASP A 129 20.85 7.56 2.07
N TRP A 130 20.59 8.36 1.02
CA TRP A 130 19.49 8.11 0.09
C TRP A 130 19.55 6.71 -0.54
N ASP A 131 20.70 6.34 -1.08
CA ASP A 131 20.85 5.08 -1.82
C ASP A 131 20.71 3.86 -0.88
N ILE A 132 21.06 4.00 0.40
CA ILE A 132 20.85 2.99 1.44
C ILE A 132 19.36 2.86 1.76
N CYS A 133 18.67 3.99 1.96
CA CYS A 133 17.24 4.01 2.23
C CYS A 133 16.43 3.44 1.05
N GLU A 134 16.76 3.84 -0.17
CA GLU A 134 16.11 3.36 -1.40
C GLU A 134 16.32 1.86 -1.59
N SER A 135 17.56 1.36 -1.40
CA SER A 135 17.85 -0.07 -1.48
C SER A 135 17.12 -0.87 -0.41
N SER A 136 17.07 -0.37 0.82
CA SER A 136 16.32 -1.03 1.90
C SER A 136 14.82 -1.05 1.62
N ALA A 137 14.26 0.04 1.10
CA ALA A 137 12.85 0.09 0.72
C ALA A 137 12.54 -0.87 -0.41
N ALA A 138 13.40 -0.93 -1.44
CA ALA A 138 13.25 -1.85 -2.57
C ALA A 138 13.26 -3.32 -2.14
N ALA A 139 14.14 -3.68 -1.21
CA ALA A 139 14.20 -5.03 -0.66
C ALA A 139 12.96 -5.37 0.18
N MET A 140 12.52 -4.47 1.06
CA MET A 140 11.33 -4.68 1.91
C MET A 140 10.04 -4.80 1.08
N LEU A 141 9.92 -4.00 0.02
CA LEU A 141 8.76 -4.03 -0.89
C LEU A 141 8.86 -5.13 -1.95
N ARG A 142 9.96 -5.88 -2.01
CA ARG A 142 10.21 -6.93 -3.01
C ARG A 142 9.90 -6.44 -4.43
N ILE A 143 10.52 -5.32 -4.80
CA ILE A 143 10.27 -4.71 -6.11
C ILE A 143 10.72 -5.67 -7.22
N GLN A 144 9.79 -6.05 -8.08
CA GLN A 144 10.00 -6.96 -9.20
C GLN A 144 9.55 -6.31 -10.50
N SER A 145 10.20 -6.65 -11.61
CA SER A 145 9.72 -6.31 -12.94
C SER A 145 8.60 -7.25 -13.34
N SER A 146 7.55 -6.74 -14.00
CA SER A 146 6.49 -7.59 -14.54
C SER A 146 7.06 -8.56 -15.58
N SER A 147 6.99 -9.86 -15.31
CA SER A 147 7.26 -10.92 -16.28
C SER A 147 6.05 -11.20 -17.18
N VAL A 148 4.86 -10.73 -16.77
CA VAL A 148 3.60 -10.93 -17.48
C VAL A 148 3.44 -9.88 -18.57
N LYS A 149 3.31 -10.31 -19.82
CA LYS A 149 2.86 -9.48 -20.94
C LYS A 149 1.34 -9.48 -20.96
N PHE A 150 0.72 -8.41 -20.49
CA PHE A 150 -0.73 -8.27 -20.52
C PHE A 150 -1.23 -8.12 -21.97
N PRO A 151 -2.40 -8.67 -22.34
CA PRO A 151 -2.94 -8.56 -23.70
C PRO A 151 -3.03 -7.12 -24.20
N MET A 152 -3.38 -6.16 -23.34
CA MET A 152 -3.44 -4.74 -23.67
C MET A 152 -2.07 -4.15 -24.00
N ALA A 153 -1.00 -4.61 -23.34
CA ALA A 153 0.36 -4.15 -23.64
C ALA A 153 0.83 -4.65 -25.02
N LYS A 154 0.38 -5.84 -25.44
CA LYS A 154 0.65 -6.36 -26.78
C LYS A 154 -0.02 -5.50 -27.85
N VAL A 155 -1.32 -5.20 -27.67
CA VAL A 155 -2.08 -4.35 -28.61
C VAL A 155 -1.50 -2.93 -28.67
N MET A 156 -1.12 -2.34 -27.52
CA MET A 156 -0.47 -1.03 -27.53
C MET A 156 0.91 -1.05 -28.20
N GLY A 157 1.68 -2.13 -28.04
CA GLY A 157 2.96 -2.30 -28.74
C GLY A 157 2.77 -2.34 -30.27
N GLU A 158 1.79 -3.11 -30.75
CA GLU A 158 1.44 -3.20 -32.18
C GLU A 158 1.02 -1.84 -32.77
N ILE A 159 0.44 -0.94 -31.95
CA ILE A 159 0.08 0.43 -32.36
C ILE A 159 1.30 1.37 -32.30
N ALA A 160 2.17 1.21 -31.31
CA ALA A 160 3.33 2.07 -31.09
C ALA A 160 4.44 1.86 -32.13
N GLU A 161 4.58 0.66 -32.69
CA GLU A 161 5.50 0.34 -33.80
C GLU A 161 5.28 1.21 -35.05
N GLY A 162 4.16 1.93 -35.15
CA GLY A 162 3.85 2.82 -36.27
C GLY A 162 4.14 4.32 -36.09
N GLU A 163 4.26 4.84 -34.85
CA GLU A 163 4.19 6.31 -34.64
C GLU A 163 5.09 6.91 -33.54
N PHE A 164 5.86 6.14 -32.76
CA PHE A 164 6.68 6.73 -31.69
C PHE A 164 8.10 6.15 -31.59
N GLU A 165 9.09 7.05 -31.42
CA GLU A 165 10.47 6.75 -31.00
C GLU A 165 10.46 5.81 -29.80
N GLU A 166 11.37 4.81 -29.79
CA GLU A 166 11.56 3.77 -28.77
C GLU A 166 11.38 4.31 -27.33
N SER A 167 10.13 4.29 -26.85
CA SER A 167 9.80 4.80 -25.54
C SER A 167 10.10 3.71 -24.51
N ILE A 168 11.25 3.85 -23.86
CA ILE A 168 11.69 3.17 -22.63
C ILE A 168 11.15 1.74 -22.51
N GLU A 169 11.89 0.79 -23.06
CA GLU A 169 11.74 -0.66 -22.84
C GLU A 169 12.12 -1.07 -21.39
N SER A 170 11.87 -0.21 -20.39
CA SER A 170 12.07 -0.58 -18.99
C SER A 170 10.77 -1.20 -18.49
N SER A 171 10.79 -2.52 -18.32
CA SER A 171 9.76 -3.25 -17.58
C SER A 171 9.32 -2.48 -16.34
N VAL A 172 8.01 -2.20 -16.22
CA VAL A 172 7.45 -1.49 -15.08
C VAL A 172 7.76 -2.30 -13.81
N LYS A 173 8.39 -1.63 -12.85
CA LYS A 173 8.68 -2.18 -11.54
C LYS A 173 7.45 -2.10 -10.65
N LEU A 174 7.11 -3.21 -10.02
CA LEU A 174 5.92 -3.41 -9.22
C LEU A 174 6.29 -4.03 -7.87
N SER A 175 5.51 -3.72 -6.83
CA SER A 175 5.55 -4.40 -5.53
C SER A 175 4.54 -5.55 -5.50
N VAL A 176 4.65 -6.46 -6.47
CA VAL A 176 3.79 -7.64 -6.65
C VAL A 176 4.69 -8.87 -6.69
N ASN A 177 4.27 -9.97 -6.06
CA ASN A 177 5.00 -11.23 -6.10
C ASN A 177 4.70 -11.98 -7.40
N PHE A 178 5.70 -12.16 -8.28
CA PHE A 178 5.59 -12.92 -9.53
C PHE A 178 6.25 -14.30 -9.47
N ASP A 179 6.82 -14.68 -8.32
CA ASP A 179 7.51 -15.97 -8.17
C ASP A 179 6.49 -17.12 -8.12
N ALA A 180 6.80 -18.23 -8.78
CA ALA A 180 5.97 -19.45 -8.71
C ALA A 180 6.08 -20.07 -7.31
N GLU A 181 4.95 -20.44 -6.71
CA GLU A 181 4.94 -21.04 -5.38
C GLU A 181 5.62 -22.43 -5.39
N GLU A 182 6.74 -22.58 -4.69
CA GLU A 182 7.16 -23.90 -4.21
C GLU A 182 6.22 -24.36 -3.10
N PRO A 183 5.87 -25.66 -3.03
CA PRO A 183 4.96 -26.16 -2.01
C PRO A 183 5.57 -25.92 -0.61
N PRO A 184 4.80 -25.35 0.34
CA PRO A 184 5.35 -25.00 1.64
C PRO A 184 5.70 -26.24 2.45
N SER A 185 6.97 -26.39 2.83
CA SER A 185 7.47 -27.43 3.74
C SER A 185 7.22 -27.14 5.22
N ASN A 186 6.40 -26.14 5.55
CA ASN A 186 6.04 -25.75 6.92
C ASN A 186 4.73 -24.93 6.93
N PRO A 187 3.99 -24.86 8.05
CA PRO A 187 2.72 -24.14 8.08
C PRO A 187 2.94 -22.64 7.79
N PRO A 188 2.03 -22.01 7.02
CA PRO A 188 2.21 -20.62 6.59
C PRO A 188 2.08 -19.64 7.76
N LYS A 189 3.07 -18.75 7.91
CA LYS A 189 2.99 -17.57 8.79
C LYS A 189 2.03 -16.55 8.17
N LEU A 190 1.35 -15.76 9.01
CA LEU A 190 0.21 -14.86 8.73
C LEU A 190 0.38 -13.80 7.62
N ASP A 191 1.52 -13.71 6.92
CA ASP A 191 1.87 -12.59 6.03
C ASP A 191 2.57 -13.00 4.71
N GLN A 192 2.38 -14.21 4.18
CA GLN A 192 2.91 -14.55 2.85
C GLN A 192 2.10 -13.83 1.75
N ILE A 193 2.79 -13.10 0.86
CA ILE A 193 2.21 -12.55 -0.36
C ILE A 193 2.08 -13.71 -1.35
N SER A 194 0.85 -14.08 -1.72
CA SER A 194 0.60 -15.08 -2.76
C SER A 194 1.16 -14.67 -4.11
N SER A 195 1.44 -15.64 -4.97
CA SER A 195 1.90 -15.38 -6.33
C SER A 195 0.82 -14.68 -7.18
N CYS A 196 1.25 -13.83 -8.11
CA CYS A 196 0.37 -13.12 -9.04
C CYS A 196 -0.22 -14.08 -10.07
N PHE A 197 -1.55 -14.12 -10.15
CA PHE A 197 -2.31 -14.92 -11.14
C PHE A 197 -2.86 -14.08 -12.30
N ALA A 198 -2.33 -12.88 -12.51
CA ALA A 198 -2.61 -12.00 -13.66
C ALA A 198 -4.10 -11.59 -13.85
N CYS A 199 -4.89 -11.50 -12.78
CA CYS A 199 -6.30 -11.06 -12.86
C CYS A 199 -6.51 -9.55 -13.02
N GLY A 200 -5.46 -8.75 -12.87
CA GLY A 200 -5.53 -7.29 -12.90
C GLY A 200 -6.06 -6.65 -11.61
N ASN A 201 -6.45 -7.42 -10.59
CA ASN A 201 -6.93 -6.91 -9.31
C ASN A 201 -5.76 -6.68 -8.31
N CYS A 202 -4.79 -5.84 -8.69
CA CYS A 202 -3.59 -5.58 -7.87
C CYS A 202 -3.90 -4.85 -6.54
N LEU A 203 -5.15 -4.40 -6.35
CA LEU A 203 -5.63 -3.73 -5.15
C LEU A 203 -5.95 -4.71 -4.02
N ALA A 204 -6.32 -5.95 -4.35
CA ALA A 204 -6.67 -6.98 -3.39
C ALA A 204 -5.49 -7.92 -3.20
N ARG A 205 -4.82 -7.82 -2.05
CA ARG A 205 -3.84 -8.84 -1.62
C ARG A 205 -4.61 -10.13 -1.36
N HIS A 206 -4.77 -10.98 -2.37
CA HIS A 206 -5.36 -12.31 -2.25
C HIS A 206 -4.50 -13.13 -1.28
N THR A 207 -4.92 -13.24 -0.03
CA THR A 207 -4.40 -14.24 0.91
C THR A 207 -5.05 -15.58 0.64
#